data_AF-A0A3N6NNX7-F1
#
_entry.id   AF-A0A3N6NNX7-F1
#
_cell.length_a   1.000
_cell.length_b   1.000
_cell.length_c   1.000
_cell.angle_alpha   90.00
_cell.angle_beta   90.00
_cell.angle_gamma   90.00
#
_symmetry.space_group_name_H-M   'P 1'
#
loop_
_entity.id
_entity.type
_entity.pdbx_description
1 polymer ?
#
loop_
_entity_poly.entity_id
_entity_poly.type
_entity_poly.pdbx_seq_one_letter_code
_entity_poly.pdbx_strand_id
1 'polypeptide(L)'
;MKNLPDSPKGVVQTWDRGKQYQAWIELGFTAGSSLSSLFTSSPDLQRHISAVHAYPIREIYTIVFDGKPTLVGLRGYQAAQTIAEAGADFQKSKEVLKFT
;
A
#
# COMPACT_ATOMS: atom_id res chain seq x y z
N MET A 1 24.20 -20.06 -19.32
CA MET A 1 22.96 -20.07 -18.51
C MET A 1 22.18 -18.81 -18.87
N LYS A 2 20.88 -18.93 -19.13
CA LYS A 2 20.03 -17.86 -19.68
C LYS A 2 19.66 -16.90 -18.54
N ASN A 3 19.91 -15.60 -18.71
CA ASN A 3 19.51 -14.57 -17.74
C ASN A 3 17.98 -14.51 -17.68
N LEU A 4 17.41 -14.65 -16.49
CA LEU A 4 16.00 -14.36 -16.22
C LEU A 4 15.80 -12.83 -16.20
N PRO A 5 14.66 -12.32 -16.67
CA PRO A 5 14.39 -10.88 -16.69
C PRO A 5 14.32 -10.31 -15.27
N ASP A 6 14.72 -9.05 -15.14
CA ASP A 6 14.71 -8.31 -13.88
C ASP A 6 13.34 -8.39 -13.21
N SER A 7 13.33 -8.74 -11.92
CA SER A 7 12.13 -8.66 -11.09
C SER A 7 11.59 -7.22 -11.12
N PRO A 8 10.27 -7.01 -10.95
CA PRO A 8 9.73 -5.67 -10.77
C PRO A 8 10.53 -4.95 -9.68
N LYS A 9 10.72 -3.63 -9.77
CA LYS A 9 11.37 -2.81 -8.74
C LYS A 9 10.51 -2.78 -7.45
N GLY A 10 10.33 -3.92 -6.81
CA GLY A 10 9.91 -4.09 -5.44
C GLY A 10 11.17 -4.24 -4.61
N VAL A 11 11.28 -3.43 -3.56
CA VAL A 11 12.42 -3.32 -2.65
C VAL A 11 13.14 -4.67 -2.46
N VAL A 12 14.44 -4.70 -2.81
CA VAL A 12 15.31 -5.85 -2.50
C VAL A 12 15.41 -5.94 -0.97
N GLN A 13 14.69 -6.89 -0.38
CA GLN A 13 14.75 -7.12 1.05
C GLN A 13 15.93 -8.04 1.38
N THR A 14 17.13 -7.46 1.55
CA THR A 14 18.27 -8.18 2.14
C THR A 14 18.16 -8.10 3.66
N TRP A 15 17.58 -9.12 4.29
CA TRP A 15 17.62 -9.24 5.75
C TRP A 15 18.86 -10.00 6.18
N ASP A 16 19.71 -9.37 6.99
CA ASP A 16 20.79 -10.05 7.70
C ASP A 16 20.16 -11.10 8.64
N ARG A 17 20.58 -12.37 8.54
CA ARG A 17 19.92 -13.48 9.27
C ARG A 17 19.87 -13.31 10.80
N GLY A 18 20.65 -12.39 11.36
CA GLY A 18 20.66 -12.04 12.79
C GLY A 18 19.76 -10.86 13.19
N LYS A 19 19.03 -10.22 12.26
CA LYS A 19 18.17 -9.05 12.51
C LYS A 19 16.73 -9.30 12.09
N GLN A 20 16.17 -10.44 12.50
CA GLN A 20 14.79 -10.78 12.21
C GLN A 20 13.87 -10.17 13.27
N TYR A 21 12.92 -9.33 12.83
CA TYR A 21 11.80 -8.93 13.68
C TYR A 21 10.99 -10.19 14.01
N GLN A 22 10.66 -10.37 15.30
CA GLN A 22 9.82 -11.50 15.73
C GLN A 22 8.37 -11.36 15.22
N ALA A 23 7.93 -10.12 14.97
CA ALA A 23 6.65 -9.79 14.36
C ALA A 23 6.69 -8.40 13.70
N TRP A 24 5.78 -8.16 12.75
CA TRP A 24 5.51 -6.84 12.16
C TRP A 24 4.02 -6.54 12.25
N ILE A 25 3.66 -5.30 12.57
CA ILE A 25 2.28 -4.81 12.61
C ILE A 25 2.23 -3.50 11.83
N GLU A 26 1.29 -3.39 10.89
CA GLU A 26 1.00 -2.14 10.20
C GLU A 26 -0.24 -1.49 10.81
N LEU A 27 -0.14 -0.20 11.15
CA LEU A 27 -1.21 0.58 11.77
C LEU A 27 -1.43 1.87 10.98
N GLY A 28 -2.67 2.14 10.60
CA GLY A 28 -3.08 3.39 9.97
C GLY A 28 -3.68 4.36 10.99
N PHE A 29 -3.25 5.62 10.96
CA PHE A 29 -3.80 6.68 11.80
C PHE A 29 -4.30 7.83 10.93
N THR A 30 -5.48 8.36 11.24
CA THR A 30 -6.03 9.54 10.55
C THR A 30 -5.46 10.85 11.11
N ALA A 31 -4.89 10.83 12.31
CA ALA A 31 -4.27 11.98 12.97
C ALA A 31 -2.99 11.57 13.71
N GLY A 32 -1.97 12.43 13.66
CA GLY A 32 -0.70 12.20 14.36
C GLY A 32 -0.85 12.11 15.88
N SER A 33 -1.83 12.80 16.47
CA SER A 33 -2.14 12.75 17.90
C SER A 33 -2.55 11.34 18.36
N SER A 34 -3.20 10.55 17.51
CA SER A 34 -3.61 9.18 17.81
C SER A 34 -2.43 8.23 17.97
N LEU A 35 -1.36 8.44 17.21
CA LEU A 35 -0.10 7.69 17.35
C LEU A 35 0.55 7.99 18.70
N SER A 36 0.62 9.26 19.10
CA SER A 36 1.19 9.65 20.40
C SER A 36 0.40 9.06 21.57
N SER A 37 -0.93 9.08 21.51
CA SER A 37 -1.80 8.50 22.54
C SER A 37 -1.60 7.00 22.72
N LEU A 38 -1.28 6.26 21.66
CA LEU A 38 -0.97 4.83 21.75
C LEU A 38 0.23 4.58 22.66
N PHE A 39 1.32 5.33 22.46
CA PHE A 39 2.54 5.18 23.26
C PHE A 39 2.37 5.69 24.70
N THR A 40 1.58 6.75 24.91
CA THR A 40 1.32 7.28 26.25
C THR A 40 0.42 6.34 27.09
N SER A 41 -0.58 5.72 26.47
CA SER A 41 -1.51 4.81 27.17
C SER A 41 -0.92 3.44 27.48
N SER A 42 0.17 3.07 26.82
CA SER A 42 0.86 1.78 26.98
C SER A 42 2.37 2.00 27.16
N PRO A 43 2.82 2.49 28.33
CA PRO A 43 4.23 2.84 28.56
C PRO A 43 5.18 1.63 28.41
N ASP A 44 4.68 0.42 28.63
CA ASP A 44 5.46 -0.81 28.54
C ASP A 44 5.70 -1.29 27.10
N LEU A 45 4.93 -0.76 26.14
CA LEU A 45 5.00 -1.15 24.73
C LEU A 45 6.40 -0.90 24.16
N GLN A 46 7.09 0.15 24.62
CA GLN A 46 8.44 0.50 24.19
C GLN A 46 9.48 -0.60 24.49
N ARG A 47 9.24 -1.45 25.50
CA ARG A 47 10.15 -2.56 25.85
C ARG A 47 10.09 -3.72 24.85
N HIS A 48 9.02 -3.79 24.06
CA HIS A 48 8.78 -4.86 23.10
C HIS A 48 8.91 -4.42 21.64
N ILE A 49 9.07 -3.11 21.39
CA ILE A 49 9.18 -2.52 20.06
C ILE A 49 10.64 -2.21 19.78
N SER A 50 11.23 -2.90 18.79
CA SER A 50 12.61 -2.68 18.37
C SER A 50 12.78 -1.49 17.41
N ALA A 51 11.75 -1.17 16.63
CA ALA A 51 11.75 -0.02 15.71
C ALA A 51 10.33 0.47 15.43
N VAL A 52 10.18 1.77 15.21
CA VAL A 52 8.95 2.40 14.71
C VAL A 52 9.28 3.14 13.43
N HIS A 53 8.59 2.80 12.35
CA HIS A 53 8.68 3.51 11.08
C HIS A 53 7.34 4.15 10.78
N ALA A 54 7.33 5.46 10.58
CA ALA A 54 6.15 6.21 10.18
C ALA A 54 6.40 6.83 8.80
N TYR A 55 5.46 6.65 7.89
CA TYR A 55 5.43 7.34 6.61
C TYR A 55 4.07 7.98 6.42
N PRO A 56 4.01 9.21 5.87
CA PRO A 56 2.73 9.84 5.57
C PRO A 56 2.05 9.08 4.42
N ILE A 57 0.89 8.50 4.70
CA ILE A 57 -0.01 8.04 3.64
C ILE A 57 -0.76 9.26 3.14
N ARG A 58 -0.40 9.73 1.95
CA ARG A 58 -1.01 10.93 1.35
C ARG A 58 -2.39 10.65 0.76
N GLU A 59 -2.61 9.42 0.33
CA GLU A 59 -3.84 9.03 -0.35
C GLU A 59 -4.25 7.62 0.08
N ILE A 60 -5.53 7.48 0.44
CA ILE A 60 -6.18 6.19 0.73
C ILE A 60 -7.16 5.94 -0.41
N TYR A 61 -6.99 4.83 -1.11
CA TYR A 61 -7.85 4.49 -2.24
C TYR A 61 -8.94 3.51 -1.81
N THR A 62 -10.19 3.87 -2.08
CA THR A 62 -11.30 2.91 -2.01
C THR A 62 -11.26 2.05 -3.27
N ILE A 63 -10.74 0.82 -3.15
CA ILE A 63 -10.64 -0.13 -4.27
C ILE A 63 -11.93 -0.91 -4.51
N VAL A 64 -12.80 -1.02 -3.49
CA VAL A 64 -14.14 -1.63 -3.57
C VAL A 64 -15.14 -0.73 -2.86
N PHE A 65 -16.27 -0.46 -3.50
CA PHE A 65 -17.38 0.31 -2.95
C PHE A 65 -18.70 -0.38 -3.32
N ASP A 66 -19.60 -0.56 -2.36
CA ASP A 66 -20.90 -1.24 -2.57
C ASP A 66 -20.77 -2.61 -3.26
N GLY A 67 -19.81 -3.42 -2.79
CA GLY A 67 -19.55 -4.76 -3.34
C GLY A 67 -19.01 -4.79 -4.78
N LYS A 68 -18.68 -3.63 -5.38
CA LYS A 68 -18.15 -3.52 -6.74
C LYS A 68 -16.75 -2.88 -6.72
N PRO A 69 -15.82 -3.34 -7.57
CA PRO A 69 -14.51 -2.71 -7.66
C PRO A 69 -14.64 -1.31 -8.28
N THR A 70 -13.92 -0.34 -7.74
CA THR A 70 -13.86 1.03 -8.28
C THR A 70 -12.94 1.10 -9.50
N LEU A 71 -12.89 2.22 -10.21
CA LEU A 71 -11.94 2.40 -11.32
C LEU A 71 -10.49 2.26 -10.85
N VAL A 72 -10.18 2.79 -9.66
CA VAL A 72 -8.87 2.63 -9.01
C VAL A 72 -8.63 1.18 -8.62
N GLY A 73 -9.65 0.47 -8.12
CA GLY A 73 -9.54 -0.96 -7.82
C GLY A 73 -9.31 -1.84 -9.05
N LEU A 74 -9.83 -1.45 -10.22
CA LEU A 74 -9.69 -2.20 -11.48
C LEU A 74 -8.40 -1.87 -12.23
N ARG A 75 -7.90 -0.64 -12.15
CA ARG A 75 -6.82 -0.15 -13.03
C ARG A 75 -5.61 0.41 -12.30
N GLY A 76 -5.69 0.57 -10.98
CA GLY A 76 -4.73 1.33 -10.19
C GLY A 76 -4.95 2.83 -10.31
N TYR A 77 -4.42 3.58 -9.34
CA TYR A 77 -4.65 5.02 -9.23
C TYR A 77 -4.11 5.80 -10.44
N GLN A 78 -2.84 5.58 -10.82
CA GLN A 78 -2.23 6.33 -11.91
C GLN A 78 -3.01 6.17 -13.22
N ALA A 79 -3.45 4.95 -13.55
CA ALA A 79 -4.26 4.73 -14.75
C ALA A 79 -5.63 5.40 -14.63
N ALA A 80 -6.30 5.30 -13.47
CA ALA A 80 -7.58 5.95 -13.24
C ALA A 80 -7.48 7.48 -13.38
N GLN A 81 -6.41 8.07 -12.85
CA GLN A 81 -6.10 9.49 -12.97
C GLN A 81 -5.86 9.89 -14.44
N THR A 82 -4.99 9.19 -15.15
CA THR A 82 -4.72 9.46 -16.57
C THR A 82 -5.98 9.35 -17.42
N ILE A 83 -6.84 8.35 -17.19
CA ILE A 83 -8.11 8.19 -17.90
C ILE A 83 -9.02 9.42 -17.68
N ALA A 84 -9.09 9.93 -16.45
CA ALA A 84 -9.89 11.09 -16.12
C ALA A 84 -9.33 12.36 -16.77
N GLU A 85 -8.02 12.60 -16.65
CA GLU A 85 -7.33 13.77 -17.19
C GLU A 85 -7.35 13.81 -18.72
N ALA A 86 -7.21 12.66 -19.38
CA ALA A 86 -7.22 12.56 -20.83
C ALA A 86 -8.64 12.48 -21.44
N GLY A 87 -9.71 12.44 -20.62
CA GLY A 87 -11.08 12.25 -21.11
C GLY A 87 -11.30 10.91 -21.82
N ALA A 88 -10.51 9.89 -21.50
CA ALA A 88 -10.48 8.61 -22.21
C ALA A 88 -11.61 7.66 -21.75
N ASP A 89 -12.87 8.06 -21.84
CA ASP A 89 -14.01 7.33 -21.26
C ASP A 89 -14.17 5.89 -21.77
N PHE A 90 -13.73 5.59 -22.99
CA PHE A 90 -13.69 4.24 -23.54
C PHE A 90 -12.84 3.28 -22.68
N GLN A 91 -11.81 3.79 -22.01
CA GLN A 91 -10.99 3.03 -21.08
C GLN A 91 -11.71 2.73 -19.76
N LYS A 92 -12.91 3.26 -19.50
CA LYS A 92 -13.70 2.90 -18.32
C LYS A 92 -14.52 1.62 -18.54
N SER A 93 -14.67 1.17 -19.78
CA SER A 93 -15.50 0.00 -20.12
C SER A 93 -14.98 -1.31 -19.51
N LYS A 94 -15.91 -2.16 -19.06
CA LYS A 94 -15.62 -3.53 -18.59
C LYS A 94 -15.05 -4.42 -19.68
N GLU A 95 -15.36 -4.12 -20.94
CA GLU A 95 -14.86 -4.88 -22.09
C GLU A 95 -13.34 -4.84 -22.20
N VAL A 96 -12.72 -3.72 -21.80
CA VAL A 96 -11.26 -3.53 -21.80
C VAL A 96 -10.56 -4.41 -20.75
N LEU A 97 -11.32 -4.99 -19.81
CA LEU A 97 -10.79 -5.88 -18.76
C LEU A 97 -10.93 -7.36 -19.11
N LYS A 98 -11.57 -7.69 -20.23
CA LYS A 98 -11.69 -9.07 -20.68
C LYS A 98 -10.38 -9.52 -21.33
N PHE A 99 -9.87 -10.66 -20.89
CA PHE A 99 -8.84 -11.36 -21.64
C PHE A 99 -9.47 -11.96 -22.89
N THR A 100 -8.83 -11.75 -24.04
CA THR A 100 -9.22 -12.35 -25.31
C THR A 100 -8.52 -13.69 -25.49
#